data_AF-A0A7L3PN81-F1
#
_entry.id   AF-A0A7L3PN81-F1
#
_cell.length_a   1.000
_cell.length_b   1.000
_cell.length_c   1.000
_cell.angle_alpha   90.00
_cell.angle_beta   90.00
_cell.angle_gamma   90.00
#
_symmetry.space_group_name_H-M   'P 1'
#
loop_
_entity.id
_entity.type
_entity.pdbx_description
1 polymer ?
#
loop_
_entity_poly.entity_id
_entity_poly.type
_entity_poly.pdbx_seq_one_letter_code
_entity_poly.pdbx_strand_id
1 'polypeptide(L)'
;MVATAAQLAQGRVPLEQRDFCAHHLLELLRCQRDNFPVPWVCHGLRHAWDSCQHEDYVMRMKEFERERRLLQRQKRLRQRQGTPSDT
;
A
#
# COMPACT_ATOMS: atom_id res chain seq x y z
N MET A 1 -10.11 -4.53 1.72
CA MET A 1 -10.47 -3.09 1.60
C MET A 1 -11.60 -2.81 2.56
N VAL A 2 -11.40 -1.88 3.51
CA VAL A 2 -12.33 -1.61 4.62
C VAL A 2 -13.40 -0.58 4.22
N ALA A 3 -13.01 0.45 3.46
CA ALA A 3 -13.94 1.44 2.93
C ALA A 3 -14.72 0.92 1.73
N THR A 4 -16.03 1.17 1.67
CA THR A 4 -16.86 0.81 0.51
C THR A 4 -16.67 1.83 -0.62
N ALA A 5 -16.86 1.39 -1.88
CA ALA A 5 -16.75 2.28 -3.04
C ALA A 5 -17.73 3.47 -2.98
N ALA A 6 -18.94 3.24 -2.43
CA ALA A 6 -19.93 4.29 -2.23
C ALA A 6 -19.45 5.37 -1.24
N GLN A 7 -18.82 4.98 -0.13
CA GLN A 7 -18.26 5.92 0.85
C GLN A 7 -17.15 6.78 0.25
N LEU A 8 -16.27 6.19 -0.57
CA LEU A 8 -15.19 6.94 -1.24
C LEU A 8 -15.71 7.92 -2.30
N ALA A 9 -16.78 7.55 -3.00
CA ALA A 9 -17.46 8.43 -3.95
C ALA A 9 -18.12 9.62 -3.23
N GLN A 10 -18.84 9.37 -2.13
CA GLN A 10 -19.45 10.41 -1.30
C GLN A 10 -18.42 11.36 -0.69
N GLY A 11 -17.29 10.82 -0.25
CA GLY A 11 -16.15 11.60 0.26
C GLY A 11 -15.42 12.44 -0.78
N ARG A 12 -15.76 12.29 -2.08
CA ARG A 12 -15.09 12.94 -3.22
C ARG A 12 -13.57 12.73 -3.20
N VAL A 13 -13.12 11.55 -2.79
CA VAL A 13 -11.70 11.19 -2.74
C VAL A 13 -11.17 11.03 -4.18
N PRO A 14 -10.05 11.67 -4.55
CA PRO A 14 -9.45 11.52 -5.87
C PRO A 14 -9.01 10.07 -6.11
N LEU A 15 -9.01 9.64 -7.37
CA LEU A 15 -8.73 8.25 -7.73
C LEU A 15 -7.38 7.75 -7.22
N GLU A 16 -6.37 8.62 -7.22
CA GLU A 16 -5.01 8.32 -6.76
C GLU A 16 -4.93 7.95 -5.27
N GLN A 17 -5.87 8.43 -4.45
CA GLN A 17 -5.87 8.21 -3.00
C GLN A 17 -6.86 7.12 -2.58
N ARG A 18 -7.44 6.38 -3.55
CA ARG A 18 -8.38 5.26 -3.29
C ARG A 18 -7.64 3.95 -3.06
N ASP A 19 -6.61 3.99 -2.21
CA ASP A 19 -5.86 2.80 -1.80
C ASP A 19 -6.61 1.99 -0.72
N PHE A 20 -6.03 0.87 -0.30
CA PHE A 20 -6.51 0.11 0.86
C PHE A 20 -6.58 0.96 2.14
N CYS A 21 -5.69 1.95 2.23
CA CYS A 21 -5.58 2.90 3.34
C CYS A 21 -6.62 4.05 3.33
N ALA A 22 -7.51 4.12 2.32
CA ALA A 22 -8.42 5.26 2.15
C ALA A 22 -9.45 5.47 3.29
N HIS A 23 -9.61 4.48 4.18
CA HIS A 23 -10.47 4.58 5.35
C HIS A 23 -9.96 5.61 6.37
N HIS A 24 -8.65 5.65 6.64
CA HIS A 24 -8.05 6.67 7.52
C HIS A 24 -8.13 8.08 6.95
N LEU A 25 -8.05 8.21 5.62
CA LEU A 25 -8.19 9.50 4.95
C LEU A 25 -9.60 10.08 5.15
N LEU A 26 -10.65 9.24 5.08
CA LEU A 26 -12.01 9.68 5.36
C LEU A 26 -12.18 10.18 6.79
N GLU A 27 -11.57 9.50 7.77
CA GLU A 27 -11.59 9.90 9.19
C GLU A 27 -10.87 11.24 9.40
N LEU A 28 -9.71 11.42 8.75
CA LEU A 28 -8.95 12.66 8.80
C LEU A 28 -9.73 13.83 8.18
N LEU A 29 -10.36 13.63 7.02
CA LEU A 29 -11.19 14.65 6.37
C LEU A 29 -12.41 15.01 7.22
N ARG A 30 -13.00 14.04 7.92
CA ARG A 30 -14.09 14.28 8.87
C ARG A 30 -13.60 15.12 10.05
N CYS A 31 -12.50 14.72 10.67
CA CYS A 31 -11.92 15.44 11.81
C CYS A 31 -11.52 16.88 11.46
N GLN A 32 -11.00 17.12 10.24
CA GLN A 32 -10.68 18.47 9.77
C GLN A 32 -11.91 19.36 9.59
N ARG A 33 -13.05 18.80 9.17
CA ARG A 33 -14.31 19.55 9.06
C ARG A 33 -14.88 19.88 10.43
N ASP A 34 -14.82 18.93 11.35
CA ASP A 34 -15.41 19.08 12.69
C ASP A 34 -14.61 20.03 13.58
N ASN A 35 -13.28 20.08 13.42
CA ASN A 35 -12.36 20.86 14.28
C ASN A 35 -11.78 22.11 13.61
N PHE A 36 -12.35 22.58 12.50
CA PHE A 36 -11.92 23.83 11.89
C PHE A 36 -12.17 25.01 12.87
N PRO A 37 -11.15 25.84 13.22
CA PRO A 37 -9.90 26.13 12.52
C PRO A 37 -8.61 25.59 13.17
N VAL A 38 -8.67 24.63 14.10
CA VAL A 38 -7.49 24.10 14.83
C VAL A 38 -7.00 22.77 14.24
N PRO A 39 -6.00 22.77 13.32
CA PRO A 39 -5.59 21.54 12.63
C PRO A 39 -4.83 20.54 13.51
N TRP A 40 -4.26 20.99 14.63
CA TRP A 40 -3.38 20.20 15.49
C TRP A 40 -4.08 19.02 16.19
N VAL A 41 -5.38 19.13 16.43
CA VAL A 41 -6.19 18.08 17.09
C VAL A 41 -6.18 16.77 16.28
N CYS A 42 -6.03 16.86 14.96
CA CYS A 42 -6.10 15.73 14.05
C CYS A 42 -4.75 15.00 13.85
N HIS A 43 -3.68 15.36 14.57
CA HIS A 43 -2.34 14.79 14.33
C HIS A 43 -2.28 13.27 14.52
N GLY A 44 -3.00 12.71 15.50
CA GLY A 44 -3.04 11.27 15.73
C GLY A 44 -3.64 10.50 14.54
N LEU A 45 -4.73 11.00 13.96
CA LEU A 45 -5.35 10.41 12.77
C LEU A 45 -4.45 10.53 11.54
N ARG A 46 -3.71 11.63 11.43
CA ARG A 46 -2.73 11.83 10.36
C ARG A 46 -1.60 10.81 10.45
N HIS A 47 -1.05 10.60 11.66
CA HIS A 47 -0.04 9.59 11.89
C HIS A 47 -0.54 8.18 11.58
N ALA A 48 -1.80 7.86 11.89
CA ALA A 48 -2.40 6.56 11.54
C ALA A 48 -2.44 6.36 10.02
N TRP A 49 -2.87 7.38 9.27
CA TRP A 49 -2.86 7.35 7.80
C TRP A 49 -1.45 7.19 7.23
N ASP A 50 -0.48 7.99 7.72
CA ASP A 50 0.91 7.94 7.27
C ASP A 50 1.56 6.57 7.56
N SER A 51 1.28 5.99 8.74
CA SER A 51 1.78 4.66 9.12
C SER A 51 1.26 3.56 8.19
N CYS A 52 -0.03 3.61 7.88
CA CYS A 52 -0.67 2.67 6.98
C CYS A 52 -0.15 2.80 5.53
N GLN A 53 0.09 4.01 5.03
CA GLN A 53 0.75 4.24 3.73
C GLN A 53 2.19 3.70 3.71
N HIS A 54 2.92 3.84 4.83
CA HIS A 54 4.25 3.27 4.96
C HIS A 54 4.24 1.74 4.89
N GLU A 55 3.30 1.09 5.58
CA GLU A 55 3.13 -0.36 5.53
C GLU A 55 2.81 -0.86 4.12
N ASP A 56 1.92 -0.17 3.41
CA ASP A 56 1.59 -0.48 2.00
C ASP A 56 2.83 -0.36 1.09
N TYR A 57 3.65 0.67 1.30
CA TYR A 57 4.92 0.81 0.56
C TYR A 57 5.89 -0.34 0.87
N VAL A 58 6.04 -0.71 2.14
CA VAL A 58 6.89 -1.83 2.56
C VAL A 58 6.39 -3.16 1.96
N MET A 59 5.09 -3.35 1.85
CA MET A 59 4.51 -4.54 1.20
C MET A 59 4.88 -4.61 -0.30
N ARG A 60 4.78 -3.48 -1.03
CA ARG A 60 5.22 -3.40 -2.44
C ARG A 60 6.72 -3.74 -2.59
N MET A 61 7.55 -3.27 -1.67
CA MET A 61 8.99 -3.61 -1.66
C MET A 61 9.24 -5.10 -1.43
N LYS A 62 8.47 -5.74 -0.54
CA LYS A 62 8.56 -7.20 -0.29
C LYS A 62 8.14 -8.02 -1.51
N GLU A 63 7.11 -7.59 -2.24
CA GLU A 63 6.67 -8.23 -3.49
C GLU A 63 7.76 -8.15 -4.57
N PHE A 64 8.38 -6.98 -4.73
CA PHE A 64 9.49 -6.79 -5.65
C PHE A 64 10.67 -7.72 -5.33
N GLU A 65 11.09 -7.81 -4.06
CA GLU A 65 12.15 -8.73 -3.67
C GLU A 65 11.77 -10.20 -3.87
N ARG A 66 10.51 -10.56 -3.62
CA ARG A 66 9.99 -11.91 -3.83
C ARG A 66 10.13 -12.31 -5.29
N GLU A 67 9.66 -11.47 -6.22
CA GLU A 67 9.77 -11.73 -7.66
C GLU A 67 11.23 -11.86 -8.10
N ARG A 68 12.09 -10.95 -7.64
CA ARG A 68 13.53 -11.01 -7.92
C ARG A 68 14.14 -12.34 -7.48
N ARG A 69 13.83 -12.84 -6.27
CA ARG A 69 14.33 -14.13 -5.77
C ARG A 69 13.81 -15.31 -6.59
N LEU A 70 12.54 -15.26 -7.01
CA LEU A 70 11.93 -16.29 -7.87
C LEU A 70 12.60 -16.36 -9.25
N LEU A 71 12.84 -15.22 -9.89
CA LEU A 71 13.55 -15.14 -11.17
C LEU A 71 14.98 -15.67 -11.07
N GLN A 72 15.71 -15.31 -10.01
CA GLN A 72 17.05 -15.84 -9.76
C GLN A 72 17.05 -17.37 -9.54
N ARG A 73 16.05 -17.90 -8.83
CA ARG A 73 15.87 -19.34 -8.66
C ARG A 73 15.57 -20.03 -10.00
N GLN A 74 14.69 -19.46 -10.82
CA GLN A 74 14.36 -20.00 -12.14
C GLN A 74 15.59 -20.02 -13.05
N LYS A 75 16.41 -18.95 -13.06
CA LYS A 75 17.67 -18.91 -13.81
C LYS A 75 18.63 -20.02 -13.39
N ARG A 76 18.80 -20.25 -12.07
CA ARG A 76 19.63 -21.35 -11.54
C ARG A 76 19.13 -22.72 -11.95
N LEU A 77 17.81 -22.96 -11.91
CA LEU A 77 17.22 -24.24 -12.34
C LEU A 77 17.42 -24.48 -13.84
N ARG A 78 17.23 -23.46 -14.68
CA ARG A 78 17.48 -23.54 -16.12
C ARG A 78 18.95 -23.87 -16.44
N GLN A 79 19.90 -23.25 -15.73
CA GLN A 79 21.32 -23.56 -15.88
C GLN A 79 21.64 -25.02 -15.53
N ARG A 80 21.03 -25.58 -14.47
CA ARG A 80 21.20 -26.99 -14.09
C ARG A 80 20.58 -27.97 -15.10
N GLN A 81 19.49 -27.59 -15.75
CA GLN A 81 18.87 -28.41 -16.81
C GLN A 81 19.65 -28.32 -18.13
N GLY A 82 20.33 -27.19 -18.38
CA GLY A 82 21.13 -26.94 -19.58
C GLY A 82 22.57 -27.47 -19.54
N THR A 83 23.00 -28.13 -18.46
CA THR A 83 24.20 -28.98 -18.47
C THR A 83 23.79 -30.39 -18.88
N PRO A 84 23.84 -30.77 -20.17
CA PRO A 84 23.88 -32.18 -20.51
C PRO A 84 25.12 -32.75 -19.80
N SER A 85 24.91 -33.78 -18.99
CA SER A 85 25.99 -34.65 -18.54
C SER A 85 26.49 -35.40 -19.77
N ASP A 86 27.42 -34.78 -20.50
CA ASP A 86 28.17 -35.43 -21.57
C ASP A 86 29.22 -36.33 -20.91
N THR A 87 28.80 -37.57 -20.61
CA THR A 87 29.65 -38.77 -20.55
C THR A 87 29.52 -39.53 -21.86
#